data_AF-A0A8D9HAA9-F1
#
_entry.id   AF-A0A8D9HAA9-F1
#
_cell.length_a   1.000
_cell.length_b   1.000
_cell.length_c   1.000
_cell.angle_alpha   90.00
_cell.angle_beta   90.00
_cell.angle_gamma   90.00
#
_symmetry.space_group_name_H-M   'P 1'
#
loop_
_entity.id
_entity.type
_entity.pdbx_description
1 polymer ?
#
loop_
_entity_poly.entity_id
_entity_poly.type
_entity_poly.pdbx_seq_one_letter_code
_entity_poly.pdbx_strand_id
1 'polypeptide(L)'
;MVWYGYCDDEPDTFISFEPVFTDTQHNLKNPNFSFVFDFELVYRRAPEPNSDSDSDEDLYNLETRILRQTHEFDRDWLIGGDREQIQANVFQILEMIQVPSYSDIVYTLTFKIFDLKKRESESDSPEIERIRVGIDVIVPRFPGANDDV
;
A
#
# COMPACT_ATOMS: atom_id res chain seq x y z
N MET A 1 -18.87 30.00 -16.03
CA MET A 1 -18.52 29.32 -14.76
C MET A 1 -18.80 27.86 -14.99
N VAL A 2 -17.77 27.11 -15.39
CA VAL A 2 -17.92 25.71 -15.83
C VAL A 2 -17.72 24.86 -14.59
N TRP A 3 -18.77 24.15 -14.19
CA TRP A 3 -18.71 23.18 -13.10
C TRP A 3 -17.90 21.99 -13.59
N TYR A 4 -16.67 21.84 -13.09
CA TYR A 4 -15.98 20.56 -13.18
C TYR A 4 -16.67 19.61 -12.23
N GLY A 5 -17.51 18.74 -12.78
CA GLY A 5 -17.94 17.54 -12.08
C GLY A 5 -16.69 16.74 -11.74
N TYR A 6 -16.39 16.64 -10.45
CA TYR A 6 -15.51 15.61 -9.93
C TYR A 6 -16.08 14.26 -10.39
N CYS A 7 -15.51 13.69 -11.46
CA CYS A 7 -15.54 12.25 -11.62
C CYS A 7 -14.53 11.75 -10.60
N ASP A 8 -15.04 11.51 -9.40
CA ASP A 8 -14.38 10.92 -8.23
C ASP A 8 -14.23 9.40 -8.44
N ASP A 9 -13.94 8.97 -9.67
CA ASP A 9 -13.65 7.57 -9.97
C ASP A 9 -12.15 7.37 -9.76
N GLU A 10 -11.72 7.39 -8.49
CA GLU A 10 -10.43 6.80 -8.15
C GLU A 10 -10.44 5.35 -8.70
N PRO A 11 -9.38 4.92 -9.39
CA PRO A 11 -9.36 3.58 -9.95
C PRO A 11 -9.53 2.53 -8.84
N ASP A 12 -10.20 1.43 -9.16
CA ASP A 12 -10.30 0.28 -8.25
C ASP A 12 -8.90 -0.11 -7.76
N THR A 13 -8.72 -0.09 -6.44
CA THR A 13 -7.47 -0.50 -5.77
C THR A 13 -7.75 -1.69 -4.88
N PHE A 14 -6.85 -2.68 -4.92
CA PHE A 14 -6.94 -3.85 -4.04
C PHE A 14 -5.74 -3.85 -3.10
N ILE A 15 -6.02 -3.95 -1.80
CA ILE A 15 -4.99 -3.89 -0.75
C ILE A 15 -5.13 -5.10 0.17
N SER A 16 -4.05 -5.86 0.29
CA SER A 16 -3.91 -6.93 1.28
C SER A 16 -2.88 -6.54 2.32
N PHE A 17 -3.14 -6.90 3.58
CA PHE A 17 -2.26 -6.62 4.71
C PHE A 17 -2.26 -7.81 5.66
N GLU A 18 -1.17 -8.58 5.63
CA GLU A 18 -1.06 -9.88 6.28
C GLU A 18 0.15 -9.90 7.22
N PRO A 19 -0.05 -9.71 8.54
CA PRO A 19 1.02 -9.92 9.51
C PRO A 19 1.35 -11.42 9.60
N VAL A 20 2.64 -11.75 9.49
CA VAL A 20 3.21 -13.07 9.69
C VAL A 20 3.84 -13.11 11.07
N PHE A 21 3.37 -14.03 11.88
CA PHE A 21 3.79 -14.15 13.28
C PHE A 21 4.93 -15.15 13.42
N THR A 22 5.81 -14.90 14.38
CA THR A 22 6.85 -15.86 14.72
C THR A 22 6.24 -17.09 15.41
N ASP A 23 6.72 -18.27 15.02
CA ASP A 23 6.30 -19.57 15.60
C ASP A 23 7.00 -19.85 16.93
N THR A 24 8.05 -19.08 17.28
CA THR A 24 8.75 -19.23 18.55
C THR A 24 8.01 -18.51 19.68
N GLN A 25 7.59 -19.27 20.70
CA GLN A 25 7.04 -18.79 21.97
C GLN A 25 8.09 -18.05 22.83
N HIS A 26 8.80 -17.09 22.27
CA HIS A 26 9.65 -16.20 23.06
C HIS A 26 8.82 -14.99 23.48
N ASN A 27 8.28 -15.08 24.71
CA ASN A 27 7.54 -14.06 25.45
C ASN A 27 8.36 -12.79 25.79
N LEU A 28 9.38 -12.45 25.00
CA LEU A 28 10.19 -11.26 25.18
C LEU A 28 9.99 -10.38 23.96
N LYS A 29 8.87 -9.64 23.94
CA LYS A 29 8.69 -8.49 23.04
C LYS A 29 9.91 -7.60 23.22
N ASN A 30 10.83 -7.64 22.28
CA ASN A 30 12.02 -6.82 22.34
C ASN A 30 11.59 -5.38 22.05
N PRO A 31 11.66 -4.42 22.99
CA PRO A 31 11.11 -3.08 22.78
C PRO A 31 11.72 -2.33 21.59
N ASN A 32 12.89 -2.75 21.10
CA ASN A 32 13.62 -2.12 19.99
C ASN A 32 13.55 -2.92 18.68
N PHE A 33 12.47 -3.67 18.44
CA PHE A 33 12.31 -4.37 17.18
C PHE A 33 11.80 -3.44 16.07
N SER A 34 12.20 -3.72 14.83
CA SER A 34 11.69 -3.05 13.63
C SER A 34 10.68 -3.95 12.93
N PHE A 35 9.66 -3.37 12.31
CA PHE A 35 8.74 -4.12 11.45
C PHE A 35 9.36 -4.29 10.06
N VAL A 36 9.44 -5.53 9.61
CA VAL A 36 9.80 -5.86 8.23
C VAL A 36 8.53 -5.89 7.38
N PHE A 37 8.47 -5.09 6.33
CA PHE A 37 7.38 -5.04 5.36
C PHE A 37 7.82 -5.62 4.03
N ASP A 38 7.15 -6.69 3.58
CA ASP A 38 7.30 -7.29 2.26
C ASP A 38 6.18 -6.77 1.35
N PHE A 39 6.49 -5.80 0.48
CA PHE A 39 5.56 -5.23 -0.48
C PHE A 39 5.53 -6.03 -1.78
N GLU A 40 4.33 -6.39 -2.23
CA GLU A 40 4.05 -6.85 -3.59
C GLU A 40 3.15 -5.81 -4.29
N LEU A 41 3.72 -5.09 -5.25
CA LEU A 41 3.08 -4.01 -5.95
C LEU A 41 2.70 -4.48 -7.35
N VAL A 42 1.42 -4.39 -7.68
CA VAL A 42 0.88 -4.72 -9.00
C VAL A 42 0.36 -3.43 -9.60
N TYR A 43 1.04 -2.95 -10.63
CA TYR A 43 0.62 -1.77 -11.39
C TYR A 43 -0.10 -2.26 -12.65
N ARG A 44 -1.31 -1.78 -12.87
CA ARG A 44 -2.06 -2.02 -14.11
C ARG A 44 -2.19 -0.71 -14.87
N ARG A 45 -1.85 -0.69 -16.16
CA ARG A 45 -1.97 0.54 -16.95
C ARG A 45 -3.44 0.79 -17.30
N ALA A 46 -3.93 2.00 -17.08
CA ALA A 46 -5.27 2.39 -17.51
C ALA A 46 -5.40 2.28 -19.04
N PRO A 47 -6.55 1.79 -19.57
CA PRO A 47 -6.78 1.75 -21.01
C PRO A 47 -6.78 3.15 -21.62
N GLU A 48 -6.28 3.28 -22.85
CA GLU A 48 -6.23 4.58 -23.53
C GLU A 48 -7.66 5.07 -23.86
N PRO A 49 -8.00 6.33 -23.55
CA PRO A 49 -9.38 6.83 -23.63
C PRO A 49 -9.96 6.90 -25.06
N ASN A 50 -9.13 6.72 -26.10
CA ASN A 50 -9.51 6.85 -27.51
C ASN A 50 -9.26 5.57 -28.32
N SER A 51 -9.21 4.39 -27.69
CA SER A 51 -9.18 3.15 -28.46
C SER A 51 -10.56 2.93 -29.07
N ASP A 52 -10.72 3.24 -30.36
CA ASP A 52 -11.86 2.88 -31.23
C ASP A 52 -11.96 1.35 -31.45
N SER A 53 -11.37 0.54 -30.57
CA SER A 53 -11.46 -0.92 -30.63
C SER A 53 -12.80 -1.34 -30.06
N ASP A 54 -13.77 -1.57 -30.95
CA ASP A 54 -15.05 -2.29 -30.75
C ASP A 54 -14.82 -3.77 -30.35
N SER A 55 -13.78 -4.05 -29.56
CA SER A 55 -13.34 -5.39 -29.19
C SER A 55 -13.37 -5.51 -27.66
N ASP A 56 -14.42 -6.15 -27.14
CA ASP A 56 -14.55 -6.54 -25.73
C ASP A 56 -13.38 -7.41 -25.19
N GLU A 57 -12.43 -7.81 -26.06
CA GLU A 57 -11.26 -8.62 -25.72
C GLU A 57 -10.08 -7.81 -25.13
N ASP A 58 -10.00 -6.49 -25.34
CA ASP A 58 -8.86 -5.66 -24.89
C ASP A 58 -8.97 -5.18 -23.43
N LEU A 59 -10.17 -5.21 -22.84
CA LEU A 59 -10.39 -4.85 -21.42
C LEU A 59 -9.76 -5.86 -20.44
N TYR A 60 -9.42 -7.06 -20.91
CA TYR A 60 -8.89 -8.15 -20.08
C TYR A 60 -7.36 -8.26 -20.09
N ASN A 61 -6.66 -7.50 -20.94
CA ASN A 61 -5.20 -7.55 -21.10
C ASN A 61 -4.53 -6.21 -20.76
N LEU A 62 -4.87 -5.64 -19.61
CA LEU A 62 -4.17 -4.44 -19.12
C LEU A 62 -2.69 -4.75 -18.91
N GLU A 63 -1.83 -3.89 -19.46
CA GLU A 63 -0.40 -3.98 -19.26
C GLU A 63 -0.11 -3.97 -17.75
N THR A 64 0.51 -5.03 -17.24
CA THR A 64 0.70 -5.25 -15.81
C THR A 64 2.18 -5.32 -15.47
N ARG A 65 2.59 -4.59 -14.43
CA ARG A 65 3.96 -4.62 -13.91
C ARG A 65 3.94 -4.96 -12.43
N ILE A 66 4.66 -6.03 -12.06
CA ILE A 66 4.78 -6.48 -10.68
C ILE A 66 6.16 -6.08 -10.14
N LEU A 67 6.19 -5.50 -8.95
CA LEU A 67 7.41 -5.11 -8.26
C LEU A 67 7.34 -5.59 -6.81
N ARG A 68 8.42 -6.24 -6.35
CA ARG A 68 8.55 -6.68 -4.96
C ARG A 68 9.64 -5.89 -4.25
N GLN A 69 9.35 -5.40 -3.06
CA GLN A 69 10.29 -4.63 -2.25
C GLN A 69 10.16 -5.02 -0.80
N THR A 70 11.28 -5.12 -0.09
CA THR A 70 11.29 -5.34 1.36
C THR A 70 11.87 -4.11 2.03
N HIS A 71 11.16 -3.57 3.01
CA HIS A 71 11.58 -2.39 3.78
C HIS A 71 11.45 -2.65 5.28
N GLU A 72 12.35 -2.07 6.07
CA GLU A 72 12.30 -2.15 7.53
C GLU A 72 11.92 -0.78 8.09
N PHE A 73 10.93 -0.76 8.98
CA PHE A 73 10.46 0.44 9.64
C PHE A 73 10.64 0.33 11.15
N ASP A 74 11.21 1.37 11.76
CA ASP A 74 11.26 1.49 13.21
C ASP A 74 9.83 1.47 13.79
N ARG A 75 9.65 0.70 14.87
CA ARG A 75 8.35 0.51 15.51
C ARG A 75 7.76 1.82 16.02
N ASP A 76 8.55 2.61 16.74
CA ASP A 76 8.07 3.83 17.37
C ASP A 76 7.79 4.90 16.32
N TRP A 77 8.56 4.90 15.24
CA TRP A 77 8.23 5.70 14.05
C TRP A 77 6.90 5.26 13.43
N LEU A 78 6.68 3.97 13.19
CA LEU A 78 5.51 3.46 12.45
C LEU A 78 4.20 3.57 13.24
N ILE A 79 4.19 3.14 14.51
CA ILE A 79 2.97 3.01 15.33
C ILE A 79 2.98 3.88 16.60
N GLY A 80 4.07 4.58 16.91
CA GLY A 80 4.18 5.39 18.14
C GLY A 80 3.26 6.62 18.13
N GLY A 81 2.99 7.19 16.95
CA GLY A 81 2.19 8.41 16.78
C GLY A 81 0.67 8.24 16.93
N ASP A 82 -0.06 9.35 16.88
CA ASP A 82 -1.52 9.37 16.74
C ASP A 82 -1.96 9.05 15.30
N ARG A 83 -3.27 9.13 15.01
CA ARG A 83 -3.80 8.74 13.71
C ARG A 83 -3.26 9.62 12.59
N GLU A 84 -3.15 10.92 12.84
CA GLU A 84 -2.63 11.92 11.91
C GLU A 84 -1.16 11.66 11.60
N GLN A 85 -0.35 11.35 12.61
CA GLN A 85 1.06 10.98 12.43
C GLN A 85 1.22 9.66 11.66
N ILE A 86 0.41 8.65 11.97
CA ILE A 86 0.41 7.37 11.22
C ILE A 86 0.04 7.60 9.76
N GLN A 87 -0.97 8.44 9.49
CA GLN A 87 -1.34 8.80 8.13
C GLN A 87 -0.20 9.52 7.39
N ALA A 88 0.51 10.43 8.05
CA ALA A 88 1.68 11.10 7.48
C ALA A 88 2.80 10.10 7.14
N ASN A 89 3.03 9.10 8.00
CA ASN A 89 4.00 8.04 7.74
C ASN A 89 3.57 7.16 6.57
N VAL A 90 2.26 6.87 6.41
CA VAL A 90 1.73 6.15 5.25
C VAL A 90 2.04 6.90 3.96
N PHE A 91 1.87 8.22 3.90
CA PHE A 91 2.26 9.01 2.74
C PHE A 91 3.75 8.85 2.40
N GLN A 92 4.63 8.87 3.41
CA GLN A 92 6.06 8.68 3.21
C GLN A 92 6.40 7.27 2.72
N ILE A 93 5.71 6.24 3.24
CA ILE A 93 5.87 4.86 2.77
C ILE A 93 5.47 4.75 1.30
N LEU A 94 4.31 5.30 0.93
CA LEU A 94 3.80 5.26 -0.45
C LEU A 94 4.75 5.96 -1.42
N GLU A 95 5.29 7.12 -1.03
CA GLU A 95 6.31 7.84 -1.81
C GLU A 95 7.57 6.97 -1.99
N MET A 96 8.06 6.34 -0.92
CA MET A 96 9.24 5.47 -0.95
C MET A 96 9.07 4.28 -1.90
N ILE A 97 7.90 3.63 -1.88
CA ILE A 97 7.61 2.48 -2.73
C ILE A 97 7.06 2.86 -4.13
N GLN A 98 6.95 4.17 -4.39
CA GLN A 98 6.46 4.76 -5.65
C GLN A 98 5.02 4.40 -6.01
N VAL A 99 4.16 4.25 -5.00
CA VAL A 99 2.73 3.99 -5.18
C VAL A 99 1.96 5.32 -5.10
N PRO A 100 1.01 5.58 -6.01
CA PRO A 100 0.14 6.75 -5.91
C PRO A 100 -0.63 6.79 -4.58
N SER A 101 -0.70 7.96 -3.97
CA SER A 101 -1.38 8.17 -2.69
C SER A 101 -2.90 8.36 -2.85
N TYR A 102 -3.57 7.43 -3.53
CA TYR A 102 -5.03 7.43 -3.65
C TYR A 102 -5.69 7.36 -2.28
N SER A 103 -6.84 8.02 -2.14
CA SER A 103 -7.48 8.20 -0.84
C SER A 103 -7.82 6.86 -0.19
N ASP A 104 -8.27 5.88 -0.98
CA ASP A 104 -8.57 4.52 -0.53
C ASP A 104 -7.33 3.77 -0.03
N ILE A 105 -6.18 3.96 -0.69
CA ILE A 105 -4.91 3.35 -0.28
C ILE A 105 -4.44 3.94 1.04
N VAL A 106 -4.39 5.26 1.12
CA VAL A 106 -3.97 5.98 2.32
C VAL A 106 -4.87 5.61 3.49
N TYR A 107 -6.19 5.64 3.30
CA TYR A 107 -7.16 5.31 4.34
C TYR A 107 -6.99 3.87 4.83
N THR A 108 -6.93 2.91 3.92
CA THR A 108 -6.84 1.47 4.26
C THR A 108 -5.56 1.16 5.00
N LEU A 109 -4.39 1.61 4.50
CA LEU A 109 -3.11 1.37 5.15
C LEU A 109 -3.03 2.05 6.52
N THR A 110 -3.52 3.29 6.63
CA THR A 110 -3.58 4.01 7.92
C THR A 110 -4.38 3.21 8.95
N PHE A 111 -5.55 2.69 8.54
CA PHE A 111 -6.39 1.89 9.43
C PHE A 111 -5.73 0.57 9.82
N LYS A 112 -5.08 -0.13 8.88
CA LYS A 112 -4.36 -1.39 9.16
C LYS A 112 -3.18 -1.20 10.11
N ILE A 113 -2.39 -0.14 9.93
CA ILE A 113 -1.29 0.21 10.84
C ILE A 113 -1.83 0.64 12.22
N PHE A 114 -2.96 1.34 12.26
CA PHE A 114 -3.61 1.67 13.53
C PHE A 114 -4.13 0.43 14.28
N ASP A 115 -4.67 -0.56 13.56
CA ASP A 115 -5.06 -1.83 14.16
C ASP A 115 -3.85 -2.68 14.58
N LEU A 116 -2.74 -2.60 13.85
CA LEU A 116 -1.45 -3.17 14.26
C LEU A 116 -1.02 -2.60 15.62
N LYS A 117 -1.09 -1.27 15.79
CA LYS A 117 -0.80 -0.60 17.07
C LYS A 117 -1.64 -1.14 18.23
N LYS A 118 -2.94 -1.33 18.01
CA LYS A 118 -3.84 -1.89 19.04
C LYS A 118 -3.41 -3.30 19.43
N ARG A 119 -3.16 -4.17 18.45
CA ARG A 119 -2.72 -5.55 18.68
C ARG A 119 -1.39 -5.60 19.44
N GLU A 120 -0.44 -4.77 19.06
CA GLU A 120 0.85 -4.68 19.76
C GLU A 120 0.74 -4.25 21.22
N SER A 121 -0.31 -3.48 21.55
CA SER A 121 -0.60 -3.04 22.91
C SER A 121 -1.24 -4.13 23.77
N GLU A 122 -1.69 -5.24 23.17
CA GLU A 122 -2.21 -6.39 23.90
C GLU A 122 -1.04 -7.23 24.44
N SER A 123 -1.09 -7.60 25.74
CA SER A 123 0.01 -8.31 26.41
C SER A 123 0.28 -9.71 25.85
N ASP A 124 -0.76 -10.37 25.32
CA ASP A 124 -0.70 -11.75 24.84
C ASP A 124 -0.60 -11.86 23.30
N SER A 125 -0.37 -10.74 22.59
CA SER A 125 -0.27 -10.79 21.12
C SER A 125 1.05 -11.44 20.67
N PRO A 126 0.98 -12.39 19.72
CA PRO A 126 2.18 -13.02 19.16
C PRO A 126 3.04 -11.97 18.45
N GLU A 127 4.35 -12.11 18.59
CA GLU A 127 5.31 -11.20 17.96
C GLU A 127 5.24 -11.31 16.43
N ILE A 128 5.25 -10.16 15.77
CA ILE A 128 5.13 -10.04 14.33
C ILE A 128 6.54 -10.08 13.74
N GLU A 129 6.84 -11.12 12.98
CA GLU A 129 8.13 -11.25 12.30
C GLU A 129 8.20 -10.32 11.09
N ARG A 130 7.12 -10.28 10.31
CA ARG A 130 7.03 -9.50 9.07
C ARG A 130 5.59 -9.21 8.70
N ILE A 131 5.37 -8.23 7.85
CA ILE A 131 4.05 -7.84 7.35
C ILE A 131 4.12 -7.91 5.82
N ARG A 132 3.28 -8.75 5.23
CA ARG A 132 3.12 -8.80 3.77
C ARG A 132 2.05 -7.82 3.36
N VAL A 133 2.38 -6.93 2.43
CA VAL A 133 1.46 -5.92 1.92
C VAL A 133 1.36 -6.05 0.41
N GLY A 134 0.20 -6.43 -0.10
CA GLY A 134 -0.08 -6.44 -1.53
C GLY A 134 -0.86 -5.19 -1.90
N ILE A 135 -0.42 -4.44 -2.91
CA ILE A 135 -1.13 -3.28 -3.45
C ILE A 135 -1.29 -3.48 -4.96
N ASP A 136 -2.53 -3.61 -5.41
CA ASP A 136 -2.90 -3.60 -6.82
C ASP A 136 -3.54 -2.26 -7.15
N VAL A 137 -2.96 -1.55 -8.11
CA VAL A 137 -3.32 -0.18 -8.42
C VAL A 137 -3.30 0.05 -9.93
N ILE A 138 -4.36 0.69 -10.43
CA ILE A 138 -4.38 1.16 -11.81
C ILE A 138 -3.68 2.52 -11.87
N VAL A 139 -2.75 2.66 -12.80
CA VAL A 139 -1.96 3.87 -13.02
C VAL A 139 -2.09 4.34 -14.46
N PRO A 140 -2.11 5.67 -14.71
CA PRO A 140 -2.10 6.20 -16.07
C PRO A 140 -0.78 5.88 -16.79
N ARG A 141 0.33 5.79 -16.04
CA ARG A 141 1.67 5.46 -16.51
C ARG A 141 2.42 4.69 -15.43
N PHE A 142 3.32 3.81 -15.82
CA PHE A 142 4.15 3.10 -14.86
C PHE A 142 5.14 4.04 -14.17
N PRO A 143 5.45 3.79 -12.89
CA PRO A 143 6.50 4.52 -12.19
C PRO A 143 7.84 4.35 -12.92
N GLY A 144 8.55 5.48 -13.10
CA GLY A 144 9.85 5.55 -13.77
C GLY A 144 9.81 5.54 -15.31
N ALA A 145 8.63 5.52 -15.94
CA ALA A 145 8.52 5.77 -17.38
C ALA A 145 8.74 7.28 -17.64
N ASN A 146 9.97 7.66 -17.98
CA ASN A 146 10.24 9.00 -18.49
C ASN A 146 9.50 9.17 -19.83
N ASP A 147 8.83 10.30 -20.01
CA ASP A 147 8.53 10.76 -21.36
C ASP A 147 9.88 11.02 -22.02
N ASP A 148 10.22 10.23 -23.04
CA ASP A 148 11.22 10.65 -24.03
C ASP A 148 10.63 11.88 -24.74
N VAL A 149 10.91 13.08 -24.21
CA VAL A 149 10.65 14.38 -24.85
C VAL A 149 11.95 15.01 -25.32
#